data_AF-A0A965NVS8-F1
#
_entry.id   AF-A0A965NVS8-F1
#
_cell.length_a   1.000
_cell.length_b   1.000
_cell.length_c   1.000
_cell.angle_alpha   90.00
_cell.angle_beta   90.00
_cell.angle_gamma   90.00
#
_symmetry.space_group_name_H-M   'P 1'
#
loop_
_entity.id
_entity.type
_entity.pdbx_description
1 polymer ?
#
loop_
_entity_poly.entity_id
_entity_poly.type
_entity_poly.pdbx_seq_one_letter_code
_entity_poly.pdbx_strand_id
1 'polypeptide(L)' 'MAKLWQKENQSTDAKIEKFTIGNDPEYDLLLARYDVIGSLAHIKMLSSDSVNLLSQSDQATLEKELKKILVGIEA' A
#
# COMPACT_ATOMS: atom_id res chain seq x y z
N MET A 1 -15.93 13.67 3.78
CA MET A 1 -14.88 13.62 2.73
C MET A 1 -15.10 12.37 1.90
N ALA A 2 -14.87 12.43 0.58
CA ALA A 2 -14.92 11.24 -0.26
C ALA A 2 -13.70 10.35 0.01
N LYS A 3 -13.85 9.03 -0.12
CA LYS A 3 -12.75 8.09 0.04
C LYS A 3 -11.81 8.19 -1.16
N LEU A 4 -10.51 8.08 -0.93
CA LEU A 4 -9.49 8.18 -2.00
C LEU A 4 -9.66 7.12 -3.09
N TRP A 5 -10.26 5.97 -2.76
CA TRP A 5 -10.50 4.86 -3.68
C TRP A 5 -11.91 4.84 -4.30
N GLN A 6 -12.74 5.86 -4.04
CA GLN A 6 -14.08 5.92 -4.60
C GLN A 6 -14.03 6.36 -6.06
N LYS A 7 -14.71 5.62 -6.95
CA LYS A 7 -14.83 6.01 -8.36
C LYS A 7 -15.61 7.32 -8.47
N GLU A 8 -15.15 8.22 -9.33
CA GLU A 8 -15.85 9.46 -9.63
C GLU A 8 -17.29 9.17 -10.10
N ASN A 9 -18.25 9.94 -9.56
CA ASN A 9 -19.68 9.83 -9.87
C ASN A 9 -20.35 8.50 -9.51
N GLN A 10 -19.76 7.68 -8.63
CA GLN A 10 -20.40 6.48 -8.09
C GLN A 10 -20.46 6.52 -6.56
N SER A 11 -21.67 6.38 -6.02
CA SER A 11 -21.91 6.15 -4.59
C SER A 11 -21.95 4.65 -4.35
N THR A 12 -20.98 4.11 -3.61
CA THR A 12 -21.10 2.74 -3.09
C THR A 12 -22.23 2.72 -2.05
N ASP A 13 -23.12 1.73 -2.14
CA ASP A 13 -24.19 1.57 -1.15
C ASP A 13 -23.56 1.31 0.24
N ALA A 14 -23.98 2.08 1.24
CA ALA A 14 -23.44 2.00 2.60
C ALA A 14 -23.58 0.60 3.23
N LYS A 15 -24.58 -0.19 2.84
CA LYS A 15 -24.73 -1.59 3.29
C LYS A 15 -23.67 -2.49 2.67
N ILE A 16 -23.42 -2.34 1.37
CA ILE A 16 -22.36 -3.09 0.67
C ILE A 16 -21.02 -2.75 1.31
N GLU A 17 -20.76 -1.46 1.49
CA GLU A 17 -19.54 -0.96 2.09
C GLU A 17 -19.30 -1.51 3.50
N LYS A 18 -20.31 -1.45 4.39
CA LYS A 18 -20.19 -1.99 5.74
C LYS A 18 -19.93 -3.50 5.74
N PHE A 19 -20.54 -4.22 4.79
CA PHE A 19 -20.34 -5.65 4.65
C PHE A 19 -18.93 -6.00 4.12
N THR A 20 -18.40 -5.23 3.17
CA THR A 20 -17.12 -5.52 2.53
C THR A 20 -15.91 -5.01 3.30
N ILE A 21 -16.04 -3.89 4.02
CA ILE A 21 -14.92 -3.26 4.75
C ILE A 21 -14.83 -3.77 6.19
N GLY A 22 -15.95 -4.10 6.84
CA GLY A 22 -15.93 -4.69 8.18
C GLY A 22 -15.01 -3.96 9.18
N ASN A 23 -13.99 -4.68 9.67
CA ASN A 23 -13.00 -4.19 10.64
C ASN A 23 -11.65 -3.83 9.99
N ASP A 24 -11.58 -3.73 8.65
CA ASP A 24 -10.35 -3.38 7.93
C ASP A 24 -9.66 -2.14 8.50
N PRO A 25 -10.35 -1.04 8.87
CA PRO A 25 -9.66 0.12 9.44
C PRO A 25 -8.86 -0.15 10.72
N GLU A 26 -9.28 -1.13 11.52
CA GLU A 26 -8.55 -1.54 12.73
C GLU A 26 -7.37 -2.45 12.36
N TYR A 27 -7.60 -3.42 11.46
CA TYR A 27 -6.57 -4.38 11.07
C TYR A 27 -5.50 -3.78 10.16
N ASP A 28 -5.87 -2.87 9.26
CA ASP A 28 -4.96 -2.18 8.36
C ASP A 28 -3.89 -1.43 9.14
N LEU A 29 -4.25 -0.79 10.26
CA LEU A 29 -3.29 -0.12 11.14
C LEU A 29 -2.29 -1.11 11.76
N LEU A 30 -2.75 -2.28 12.18
CA LEU A 30 -1.89 -3.33 12.75
C LEU A 30 -0.98 -3.97 11.69
N LEU A 31 -1.46 -4.04 10.44
CA LEU A 31 -0.77 -4.69 9.33
C LEU A 31 0.12 -3.73 8.53
N ALA A 32 -0.07 -2.41 8.64
CA ALA A 32 0.60 -1.39 7.83
C ALA A 32 2.14 -1.55 7.81
N ARG A 33 2.74 -1.83 8.97
CA ARG A 33 4.19 -2.08 9.07
C ARG A 33 4.64 -3.23 8.18
N TYR A 34 3.90 -4.34 8.21
CA TYR A 34 4.21 -5.55 7.49
C TYR A 34 3.94 -5.41 6.00
N ASP A 35 2.92 -4.64 5.61
CA ASP A 35 2.65 -4.29 4.22
C ASP A 35 3.82 -3.53 3.58
N VAL A 36 4.39 -2.56 4.29
CA VAL A 36 5.57 -1.82 3.81
C VAL A 36 6.80 -2.73 3.70
N ILE A 37 7.03 -3.62 4.67
CA ILE A 37 8.14 -4.59 4.60
C ILE A 37 7.97 -5.54 3.40
N GLY A 38 6.74 -6.03 3.17
CA GLY A 38 6.40 -6.85 2.02
C GLY A 38 6.64 -6.13 0.70
N SER A 39 6.21 -4.86 0.62
CA SER A 39 6.42 -4.00 -0.54
C SER A 39 7.90 -3.76 -0.83
N LEU A 40 8.73 -3.52 0.19
CA LEU A 40 10.18 -3.39 0.05
C LEU A 40 10.83 -4.65 -0.54
N ALA A 41 10.41 -5.84 -0.07
CA ALA A 41 10.88 -7.11 -0.62
C ALA A 41 10.42 -7.30 -2.06
N HIS A 42 9.18 -6.94 -2.36
CA HIS A 42 8.58 -7.05 -3.70
C HIS A 42 9.33 -6.17 -4.71
N ILE A 43 9.55 -4.89 -4.43
CA ILE A 43 10.25 -4.01 -5.38
C ILE A 43 11.70 -4.46 -5.64
N LYS A 44 12.37 -5.04 -4.64
CA LYS A 44 13.72 -5.60 -4.79
C LYS A 44 13.73 -6.84 -5.69
N MET A 45 12.68 -7.65 -5.62
CA MET A 45 12.52 -8.79 -6.53
C MET A 45 12.25 -8.31 -7.96
N LEU A 46 11.39 -7.29 -8.15
CA LEU A 46 11.05 -6.77 -9.48
C LEU A 46 12.24 -6.15 -10.21
N SER A 47 13.19 -5.58 -9.47
CA SER A 47 14.40 -4.98 -10.03
C SER A 47 15.58 -5.93 -10.17
N SER A 48 15.42 -7.21 -9.80
CA SER A 48 16.48 -8.19 -9.94
C SER A 48 16.78 -8.47 -11.41
N ASP A 49 18.02 -8.87 -11.74
CA ASP A 49 18.41 -9.17 -13.12
C ASP A 49 17.56 -10.28 -13.77
N SER A 50 17.01 -11.19 -12.97
CA SER A 50 16.17 -12.29 -13.46
C SER A 50 14.75 -11.86 -13.84
N VAL A 51 14.23 -10.81 -13.20
CA VAL A 51 12.85 -10.33 -13.41
C VAL A 51 12.84 -9.07 -14.25
N ASN A 52 13.69 -8.10 -13.90
CA ASN A 52 13.96 -6.89 -14.67
C ASN A 52 12.69 -6.14 -15.14
N LEU A 53 11.70 -6.05 -14.26
CA LEU A 53 10.44 -5.32 -14.49
C LEU A 53 10.44 -3.92 -13.87
N LEU A 54 11.44 -3.61 -13.05
CA LEU A 54 11.59 -2.32 -12.38
C LEU A 54 13.04 -1.84 -12.53
N SER A 55 13.22 -0.58 -12.94
CA SER A 55 14.57 0.00 -13.03
C SER A 55 15.19 0.17 -11.65
N GLN A 56 16.52 0.09 -11.54
CA GLN A 56 17.20 0.33 -10.26
C GLN A 56 16.99 1.75 -9.73
N SER A 57 16.82 2.75 -10.60
CA SER A 57 16.51 4.12 -10.20
C SER A 57 15.11 4.25 -9.60
N ASP A 58 14.12 3.56 -10.18
CA ASP A 58 12.76 3.56 -9.64
C ASP A 58 12.71 2.78 -8.33
N GLN A 59 13.41 1.64 -8.25
CA GLN A 59 13.56 0.88 -7.00
C GLN A 59 14.13 1.77 -5.88
N ALA A 60 15.21 2.50 -6.13
CA ALA A 60 15.83 3.37 -5.13
C ALA A 60 14.87 4.48 -4.67
N THR A 61 14.08 5.04 -5.58
CA THR A 61 13.06 6.04 -5.28
C THR A 61 11.94 5.46 -4.42
N LEU A 62 11.40 4.31 -4.81
CA LEU A 62 10.35 3.61 -4.07
C LEU A 62 10.82 3.18 -2.68
N GLU A 63 12.02 2.61 -2.57
CA GLU A 63 12.61 2.18 -1.31
C GLU A 63 12.76 3.34 -0.32
N LYS A 64 13.19 4.52 -0.80
CA LYS A 64 13.29 5.73 0.01
C LYS A 64 11.94 6.17 0.56
N GLU A 65 10.91 6.25 -0.29
CA GLU A 65 9.58 6.71 0.13
C GLU A 65 8.85 5.68 1.01
N LEU A 66 8.99 4.38 0.72
CA LEU A 66 8.47 3.31 1.58
C LEU A 66 9.10 3.35 2.97
N LYS A 67 10.42 3.57 3.08
CA LYS A 67 11.08 3.75 4.39
C LYS A 67 10.56 4.95 5.16
N LYS A 68 10.22 6.05 4.49
CA LYS A 68 9.57 7.21 5.15
C LYS A 68 8.18 6.88 5.66
N ILE A 69 7.38 6.14 4.87
CA ILE A 69 6.06 5.67 5.30
C ILE A 69 6.20 4.76 6.52
N LEU A 70 7.17 3.84 6.52
CA LEU A 70 7.45 2.95 7.66
C LEU A 70 7.75 3.75 8.94
N VAL A 71 8.63 4.75 8.85
CA VAL A 71 8.93 5.65 9.98
C VAL A 71 7.67 6.38 10.46
N GLY A 72 6.80 6.80 9.55
CA GLY A 72 5.52 7.45 9.89
C GLY A 72 4.51 6.51 10.56
N ILE A 73 4.56 5.21 10.27
CA ILE A 73 3.71 4.19 10.92
C ILE A 73 4.24 3.83 12.32
N GLU A 74 5.56 3.80 12.49
CA GLU A 74 6.22 3.40 13.75
C GLU A 74 6.36 4.54 14.78
N ALA A 75 6.10 5.80 14.41
CA ALA A 75 6.18 6.99 15.26
C ALA A 75 4.94 7.17 16.15
#